data_AF-A0A2N5NX27-F1
#
_entry.id   AF-A0A2N5NX27-F1
#
_cell.length_a   1.000
_cell.length_b   1.000
_cell.length_c   1.000
_cell.angle_alpha   90.00
_cell.angle_beta   90.00
_cell.angle_gamma   90.00
#
_symmetry.space_group_name_H-M   'P 1'
#
loop_
_entity.id
_entity.type
_entity.pdbx_description
1 polymer ?
#
loop_
_entity_poly.entity_id
_entity_poly.type
_entity_poly.pdbx_seq_one_letter_code
_entity_poly.pdbx_strand_id
1 'polypeptide(L)' 'MIDLHDSHGRHIANFVSGQLHDVQGRNIGHYLENEGIFINMQGYYFYQIVDKRRLLYNNNSAINEQI' A
#
# COMPACT_ATOMS: atom_id res chain seq x y z
N MET A 1 -1.92 -8.37 -12.66
CA MET A 1 -2.72 -7.36 -11.93
C MET A 1 -3.28 -8.06 -10.71
N ILE A 2 -3.12 -7.46 -9.53
CA ILE A 2 -3.61 -7.99 -8.25
C ILE A 2 -4.50 -6.91 -7.62
N ASP A 3 -5.72 -7.26 -7.27
CA ASP A 3 -6.66 -6.34 -6.62
C ASP A 3 -6.45 -6.36 -5.12
N LEU A 4 -6.20 -5.19 -4.54
CA LEU A 4 -5.96 -4.99 -3.13
C LEU A 4 -7.26 -4.60 -2.44
N HIS A 5 -7.57 -5.31 -1.37
CA HIS A 5 -8.81 -5.13 -0.63
C HIS A 5 -8.52 -4.78 0.83
N ASP A 6 -9.38 -3.97 1.44
CA ASP A 6 -9.32 -3.74 2.88
C ASP A 6 -9.82 -4.97 3.68
N SER A 7 -9.77 -4.88 5.01
CA SER A 7 -10.22 -5.96 5.91
C SER A 7 -11.72 -6.30 5.80
N HIS A 8 -12.52 -5.43 5.19
CA HIS A 8 -13.95 -5.65 4.94
C HIS A 8 -14.20 -6.20 3.53
N GLY A 9 -13.15 -6.46 2.75
CA GLY A 9 -13.27 -6.95 1.38
C GLY A 9 -13.63 -5.86 0.36
N ARG A 10 -13.47 -4.57 0.69
CA ARG A 10 -13.68 -3.47 -0.27
C ARG A 10 -12.42 -3.29 -1.12
N HIS A 11 -12.56 -3.23 -2.43
CA HIS A 11 -11.46 -2.94 -3.36
C HIS A 11 -10.95 -1.52 -3.14
N ILE A 12 -9.65 -1.37 -2.90
CA ILE A 12 -9.00 -0.08 -2.58
C ILE A 12 -7.92 0.33 -3.59
N ALA A 13 -7.26 -0.62 -4.25
CA ALA A 13 -6.21 -0.34 -5.21
C ALA A 13 -5.89 -1.55 -6.10
N ASN A 14 -5.26 -1.30 -7.24
CA ASN A 14 -4.72 -2.29 -8.15
C ASN A 14 -3.20 -2.28 -8.07
N PHE A 15 -2.59 -3.44 -7.90
CA PHE A 15 -1.16 -3.63 -8.06
C PHE A 15 -0.84 -4.21 -9.44
N VAL A 16 -0.11 -3.45 -10.26
CA VAL A 16 0.26 -3.83 -11.62
C VAL A 16 1.67 -3.37 -11.93
N SER A 17 2.51 -4.31 -12.36
CA SER A 17 3.90 -4.04 -12.78
C SER A 17 4.72 -3.22 -11.77
N GLY A 18 4.61 -3.56 -10.48
CA GLY A 18 5.32 -2.85 -9.41
C GLY A 18 4.66 -1.55 -8.94
N GLN A 19 3.54 -1.13 -9.54
CA GLN A 19 2.88 0.13 -9.23
C GLN A 19 1.50 -0.08 -8.58
N LEU A 20 1.15 0.84 -7.70
CA LEU A 20 -0.16 0.95 -7.08
C LEU A 20 -1.00 1.99 -7.81
N HIS A 21 -2.18 1.60 -8.24
CA HIS A 21 -3.18 2.49 -8.82
C HIS A 21 -4.43 2.48 -7.96
N ASP A 22 -5.05 3.62 -7.72
CA ASP A 22 -6.34 3.65 -7.05
C ASP A 22 -7.45 3.01 -7.92
N VAL A 23 -8.67 2.94 -7.38
CA VAL A 23 -9.83 2.38 -8.10
C VAL A 23 -10.22 3.18 -9.36
N GLN A 24 -9.69 4.40 -9.53
CA GLN A 24 -9.86 5.23 -10.73
C GLN A 24 -8.69 5.10 -11.72
N GLY A 25 -7.68 4.28 -11.39
CA GLY A 25 -6.50 4.07 -12.23
C GLY A 25 -5.42 5.13 -12.07
N ARG A 26 -5.51 6.01 -11.06
CA ARG A 26 -4.45 7.00 -10.79
C ARG A 26 -3.30 6.32 -10.06
N ASN A 27 -2.07 6.53 -10.51
CA ASN A 27 -0.90 6.02 -9.81
C ASN A 27 -0.78 6.73 -8.45
N ILE A 28 -0.81 5.94 -7.38
CA ILE A 28 -0.72 6.41 -5.99
C ILE A 28 0.59 5.96 -5.32
N GLY A 29 1.37 5.09 -5.96
CA GLY A 29 2.64 4.63 -5.40
C GLY A 29 3.22 3.41 -6.10
N HIS A 30 4.19 2.77 -5.45
CA HIS A 30 4.87 1.60 -5.97
C HIS A 30 5.39 0.69 -4.86
N TYR A 31 5.71 -0.54 -5.24
CA TYR A 31 6.30 -1.54 -4.37
C TYR A 31 7.81 -1.54 -4.53
N LEU A 32 8.52 -1.44 -3.41
CA LEU A 32 9.96 -1.58 -3.32
C LEU A 32 10.28 -3.05 -3.03
N GLU A 33 10.74 -3.77 -4.06
CA GLU A 33 10.88 -5.23 -4.02
C GLU A 33 11.96 -5.71 -3.04
N ASN A 34 13.08 -4.98 -2.92
CA ASN A 34 14.17 -5.38 -2.03
C ASN A 34 13.78 -5.24 -0.55
N GLU A 35 12.92 -4.27 -0.27
CA GLU A 35 12.48 -3.86 1.06
C GLU A 35 11.18 -4.59 1.46
N GLY A 36 10.41 -5.05 0.48
CA GLY A 36 9.16 -5.76 0.69
C GLY A 36 8.00 -4.85 1.09
N ILE A 37 8.02 -3.58 0.64
CA ILE A 37 7.13 -2.54 1.15
C ILE A 37 6.45 -1.75 0.04
N PHE A 38 5.28 -1.19 0.35
CA PHE A 38 4.59 -0.24 -0.51
C PHE A 38 4.83 1.18 -0.02
N ILE A 39 5.14 2.09 -0.94
CA ILE A 39 5.32 3.52 -0.67
C ILE A 39 4.46 4.35 -1.63
N ASN A 40 4.07 5.54 -1.18
CA ASN A 40 3.38 6.50 -2.02
C ASN A 40 4.34 7.19 -3.00
N MET A 41 3.80 8.03 -3.87
CA MET A 41 4.58 8.74 -4.89
C MET A 41 5.62 9.71 -4.32
N GLN A 42 5.51 10.08 -3.03
CA GLN A 42 6.47 10.93 -2.34
C GLN A 42 7.49 10.13 -1.50
N GLY A 43 7.43 8.79 -1.52
CA GLY A 43 8.34 7.93 -0.75
C GLY A 43 7.89 7.57 0.66
N TYR A 44 6.68 7.98 1.08
CA TYR A 44 6.16 7.63 2.40
C TYR A 44 5.50 6.24 2.39
N TYR A 45 5.72 5.49 3.47
CA TYR A 45 5.18 4.15 3.65
C TYR A 45 3.65 4.09 3.66
N PHE A 46 3.08 3.09 2.99
CA PHE A 46 1.65 2.76 3.10
C PHE A 46 1.39 1.76 4.22
N TYR A 47 1.09 2.25 5.42
CA TYR A 47 0.77 1.42 6.60
C TYR A 47 -0.38 0.42 6.41
N GLN A 48 -1.30 0.69 5.47
CA GLN A 48 -2.51 -0.11 5.28
C GLN A 48 -2.40 -1.18 4.19
N ILE A 49 -1.41 -1.09 3.31
CA ILE A 49 -1.22 -2.02 2.19
C ILE A 49 -0.01 -2.88 2.53
N VAL A 50 -0.15 -3.74 3.52
CA VAL A 50 0.86 -4.74 3.82
C VAL A 50 0.21 -6.10 3.61
N ASP A 51 0.89 -6.90 2.79
CA ASP A 51 0.58 -8.27 2.38
C ASP A 51 -0.14 -9.08 3.48
N LYS A 52 -0.96 -10.06 3.08
CA LYS A 52 -1.91 -10.89 3.85
C LYS A 52 -1.36 -11.58 5.12
N ARG A 53 -0.15 -11.28 5.55
CA ARG A 53 0.50 -11.74 6.79
C ARG A 53 0.87 -10.62 7.78
N ARG A 54 0.72 -9.35 7.44
CA ARG A 54 1.03 -8.22 8.35
C ARG A 54 0.13 -7.01 8.12
N LEU A 55 -1.18 -7.16 8.25
CA LEU A 55 -2.03 -6.02 8.59
C LEU A 55 -1.56 -5.48 9.94
N LEU A 56 -0.74 -4.43 9.95
CA LEU A 56 -0.44 -3.70 11.17
C LEU A 56 -1.69 -2.90 11.52
N TYR A 57 -2.42 -3.44 12.48
CA TYR A 57 -3.54 -2.82 13.16
C TYR A 57 -3.14 -1.42 13.63
N ASN A 58 -3.80 -0.38 13.09
CA ASN A 58 -3.61 0.99 13.54
C ASN A 58 -4.18 1.14 14.96
N ASN A 59 -3.33 1.48 15.92
CA ASN A 59 -3.73 2.22 17.10
C ASN A 59 -2.87 3.49 17.19
N ASN A 60 -3.38 4.59 16.63
CA ASN A 60 -3.12 5.96 17.05
C ASN A 60 -1.68 6.51 17.06
N SER A 61 -0.95 6.35 15.97
CA SER A 61 0.18 7.27 15.72
C SER A 61 0.53 7.32 14.23
N ALA A 62 0.27 8.47 13.62
CA ALA A 62 0.92 8.86 12.37
C ALA A 62 2.41 9.00 12.66
N ILE A 63 3.17 7.92 12.50
CA ILE A 63 4.62 7.99 12.54
C ILE A 63 5.05 8.25 11.11
N ASN A 64 5.55 9.46 10.86
CA ASN A 64 6.26 9.80 9.64
C ASN A 64 7.66 9.21 9.74
N GLU A 65 7.80 7.90 9.54
CA GLU A 65 9.11 7.28 9.39
C GLU A 65 9.53 7.38 7.91
N GLN A 66 10.43 8.31 7.63
CA GLN A 66 11.19 8.35 6.39
C GLN A 66 12.20 7.20 6.41
N ILE A 67 12.18 6.38 5.35
CA ILE A 67 13.20 5.36 5.06
C ILE A 67 14.20 5.98 4.09
#